data_AF-A0AAD7E8G3-F1
#
_entry.id   AF-A0AAD7E8G3-F1
#
_cell.length_a   1.000
_cell.length_b   1.000
_cell.length_c   1.000
_cell.angle_alpha   90.00
_cell.angle_beta   90.00
_cell.angle_gamma   90.00
#
_symmetry.space_group_name_H-M   'P 1'
#
loop_
_entity.id
_entity.type
_entity.pdbx_description
1 polymer ?
#
loop_
_entity_poly.entity_id
_entity_poly.type
_entity_poly.pdbx_seq_one_letter_code
_entity_poly.pdbx_strand_id
1 'polypeptide(L)'
;MNGRDPFRPKYHASFILLKTLVLSTVCATQVLAQSCPCGYKDSSGHVWREAIVSTFTQTSGALAAVAADWVVATDLEVQGGTATANIQYVTANVYQHNDALGLKASAYTSGVFQRSDILYGSFRMQAQVPSVSGVVFGFFTYITDQQEQDIEFLSSDSDYYQHVYYTNQPGQLPNGNVNTAAAKNVVIPNADFTRFGIHRFDWLPTTTTYSYAGTSNSGATVTSSTVISTQVPNTPSEFILNVWSNGDPNFSKGPPTADAIATVQYVHLYFNSTTFSATSFINQCNAHGNVAPCNV
;
A
#
# COMPACT_ATOMS: atom_id res chain seq x y z
N MET A 1 -8.89 81.89 1.84
CA MET A 1 -7.84 82.88 1.58
C MET A 1 -6.85 82.27 0.59
N ASN A 2 -6.86 82.83 -0.64
CA ASN A 2 -5.81 82.95 -1.68
C ASN A 2 -4.73 81.84 -1.74
N GLY A 3 -4.46 81.14 -2.84
CA GLY A 3 -4.60 81.36 -4.30
C GLY A 3 -3.47 80.50 -4.93
N ARG A 4 -3.34 80.17 -6.22
CA ARG A 4 -3.89 80.58 -7.52
C ARG A 4 -3.65 79.40 -8.48
N ASP A 5 -4.57 79.18 -9.41
CA ASP A 5 -4.26 78.59 -10.73
C ASP A 5 -3.65 79.71 -11.60
N PRO A 6 -2.74 79.46 -12.58
CA PRO A 6 -3.24 79.36 -13.97
C PRO A 6 -2.36 78.63 -15.04
N PHE A 7 -3.03 78.25 -16.14
CA PHE A 7 -2.60 78.09 -17.56
C PHE A 7 -2.26 76.69 -18.16
N ARG A 8 -3.02 76.39 -19.24
CA ARG A 8 -2.93 75.30 -20.27
C ARG A 8 -1.66 75.38 -21.17
N PRO A 9 -1.56 74.65 -22.31
CA PRO A 9 -1.32 73.20 -22.49
C PRO A 9 -0.10 72.94 -23.42
N LYS A 10 0.52 71.76 -23.40
CA LYS A 10 1.34 71.29 -24.54
C LYS A 10 1.14 69.78 -24.79
N TYR A 11 0.51 69.48 -25.92
CA TYR A 11 0.50 68.18 -26.57
C TYR A 11 1.93 67.79 -26.92
N HIS A 12 2.39 66.60 -26.53
CA HIS A 12 3.50 65.89 -27.17
C HIS A 12 3.07 64.44 -27.46
N ALA A 13 3.45 63.99 -28.64
CA ALA A 13 3.00 62.79 -29.31
C ALA A 13 3.61 61.51 -28.75
N SER A 14 2.84 60.43 -28.92
CA SER A 14 3.20 59.01 -29.17
C SER A 14 4.46 58.44 -28.54
N PHE A 15 4.31 57.33 -27.83
CA PHE A 15 4.77 56.01 -28.29
C PHE A 15 3.94 54.93 -27.57
N ILE A 16 3.04 54.26 -28.30
CA ILE A 16 2.37 53.04 -27.83
C ILE A 16 3.43 51.95 -27.88
N LEU A 17 3.94 51.55 -26.71
CA LEU A 17 4.72 50.33 -26.59
C LEU A 17 3.73 49.15 -26.70
N LEU A 18 3.65 48.56 -27.89
CA LEU A 18 2.95 47.31 -28.12
C LEU A 18 3.68 46.24 -27.29
N LYS A 19 3.20 45.96 -26.07
CA LYS A 19 3.63 44.77 -25.32
C LYS A 19 3.06 43.58 -26.07
N THR A 20 3.90 42.94 -26.89
CA THR A 20 3.68 41.60 -27.41
C THR A 20 3.49 40.67 -26.22
N LEU A 21 2.23 40.37 -25.91
CA LEU A 21 1.87 39.28 -25.01
C LEU A 21 2.23 38.00 -25.75
N VAL A 22 3.41 37.46 -25.48
CA VAL A 22 3.76 36.10 -25.88
C VAL A 22 2.81 35.19 -25.11
N LEU A 23 1.72 34.79 -25.75
CA LEU A 23 0.89 33.68 -25.28
C LEU A 23 1.75 32.42 -25.46
N SER A 24 2.59 32.14 -24.46
CA SER A 24 3.19 30.82 -24.34
C SER A 24 2.04 29.87 -24.04
N THR A 25 1.54 29.22 -25.08
CA THR A 25 0.74 28.00 -24.97
C THR A 25 1.64 26.97 -24.29
N VAL A 26 1.62 26.98 -22.96
CA VAL A 26 2.03 25.82 -22.18
C VAL A 26 1.02 24.76 -22.57
N CYS A 27 1.41 23.91 -23.52
CA CYS A 27 0.74 22.65 -23.75
C CYS A 27 0.97 21.85 -22.47
N ALA A 28 0.08 22.04 -21.49
CA ALA A 28 -0.02 21.12 -20.38
C ALA A 28 -0.34 19.79 -21.05
N THR A 29 0.66 18.93 -21.18
CA THR A 29 0.44 17.51 -21.35
C THR A 29 -0.28 17.08 -20.09
N GLN A 30 -1.61 17.24 -20.09
CA GLN A 30 -2.48 16.43 -19.29
C GLN A 30 -2.16 15.01 -19.75
N VAL A 31 -1.28 14.34 -19.02
CA VAL A 31 -1.25 12.89 -19.04
C VAL A 31 -2.67 12.53 -18.60
N LEU A 32 -3.52 12.21 -19.57
CA LEU A 32 -4.78 11.55 -19.28
C LEU A 32 -4.39 10.41 -18.35
N ALA A 33 -4.95 10.39 -17.13
CA ALA A 33 -4.85 9.22 -16.27
C ALA A 33 -5.17 8.03 -17.18
N GLN A 34 -4.18 7.16 -17.41
CA GLN A 34 -4.29 6.14 -18.44
C GLN A 34 -5.47 5.26 -18.05
N SER A 35 -6.59 5.42 -18.76
CA SER A 35 -7.71 4.53 -18.54
C SER A 35 -7.26 3.17 -19.08
N CYS A 36 -7.41 2.13 -18.26
CA CYS A 36 -7.07 0.75 -18.59
C CYS A 36 -8.37 -0.04 -18.78
N PRO A 37 -9.21 0.29 -19.78
CA PRO A 37 -10.55 -0.31 -19.94
C PRO A 37 -10.51 -1.81 -20.28
N CYS A 38 -9.35 -2.29 -20.72
CA CYS A 38 -9.07 -3.70 -20.98
C CYS A 38 -8.19 -4.33 -19.89
N GLY A 39 -8.09 -3.67 -18.73
CA GLY A 39 -7.48 -4.22 -17.52
C GLY A 39 -5.98 -3.98 -17.39
N TYR A 40 -5.43 -4.59 -16.35
CA TYR A 40 -4.05 -4.45 -15.90
C TYR A 40 -3.36 -5.80 -15.98
N LYS A 41 -2.37 -5.91 -16.86
CA LYS A 41 -1.62 -7.14 -17.09
C LYS A 41 -0.36 -7.16 -16.23
N ASP A 42 -0.26 -8.12 -15.33
CA ASP A 42 0.92 -8.28 -14.49
C ASP A 42 2.11 -8.93 -15.24
N SER A 43 3.26 -8.96 -14.57
CA SER A 43 4.50 -9.60 -15.07
C SER A 43 4.37 -11.09 -15.41
N SER A 44 3.37 -11.77 -14.85
CA SER A 44 3.08 -13.19 -15.07
C SER A 44 2.05 -13.40 -16.18
N GLY A 45 1.49 -12.32 -16.73
CA GLY A 45 0.55 -12.31 -17.83
C GLY A 45 -0.93 -12.39 -17.42
N HIS A 46 -1.25 -12.40 -16.12
CA HIS A 46 -2.64 -12.34 -15.68
C HIS A 46 -3.21 -10.93 -15.91
N VAL A 47 -4.49 -10.86 -16.28
CA VAL A 47 -5.20 -9.58 -16.48
C VAL A 47 -6.19 -9.38 -15.34
N TRP A 48 -6.02 -8.28 -14.64
CA TRP A 48 -6.87 -7.83 -13.54
C TRP A 48 -7.82 -6.75 -14.01
N ARG A 49 -9.06 -6.78 -13.52
CA ARG A 49 -10.14 -5.94 -14.02
C ARG A 49 -10.17 -4.57 -13.36
N GLU A 50 -9.70 -4.49 -12.12
CA GLU A 50 -9.73 -3.29 -11.30
C GLU A 50 -8.36 -2.99 -10.72
N ALA A 51 -8.18 -1.75 -10.29
CA ALA A 51 -6.99 -1.34 -9.56
C ALA A 51 -7.30 -0.29 -8.51
N ILE A 52 -6.53 -0.32 -7.42
CA ILE A 52 -6.31 0.79 -6.49
C ILE A 52 -4.82 1.09 -6.56
N VAL A 53 -4.44 2.29 -6.99
CA VAL A 53 -3.05 2.69 -7.22
C VAL A 53 -2.75 3.90 -6.35
N SER A 54 -2.33 3.65 -5.12
CA SER A 54 -2.09 4.72 -4.14
C SER A 54 -0.60 5.02 -4.05
N THR A 55 -0.22 6.24 -4.48
CA THR A 55 1.13 6.77 -4.36
C THR A 55 1.19 7.74 -3.20
N PHE A 56 1.90 7.38 -2.13
CA PHE A 56 1.96 8.18 -0.90
C PHE A 56 3.03 9.27 -0.94
N THR A 57 3.88 9.25 -1.97
CA THR A 57 4.92 10.26 -2.25
C THR A 57 4.44 11.40 -3.15
N GLN A 58 3.14 11.43 -3.48
CA GLN A 58 2.55 12.47 -4.32
C GLN A 58 2.63 13.85 -3.67
N THR A 59 2.60 14.89 -4.50
CA THR A 59 2.73 16.30 -4.06
C THR A 59 1.61 16.80 -3.16
N SER A 60 0.41 16.21 -3.27
CA SER A 60 -0.72 16.46 -2.36
C SER A 60 -0.58 15.78 -1.00
N GLY A 61 0.47 14.98 -0.80
CA GLY A 61 0.75 14.23 0.43
C GLY A 61 0.08 12.84 0.45
N ALA A 62 0.61 11.98 1.32
CA ALA A 62 0.16 10.62 1.58
C ALA A 62 -1.29 10.58 2.05
N LEU A 63 -1.70 11.49 2.93
CA LEU A 63 -3.06 11.51 3.47
C LEU A 63 -4.11 11.83 2.40
N ALA A 64 -3.76 12.52 1.32
CA ALA A 64 -4.66 12.71 0.19
C ALA A 64 -4.89 11.40 -0.59
N ALA A 65 -3.88 10.51 -0.71
CA ALA A 65 -4.05 9.19 -1.29
C ALA A 65 -4.84 8.26 -0.36
N VAL A 66 -4.58 8.34 0.96
CA VAL A 66 -5.37 7.62 1.97
C VAL A 66 -6.85 8.00 1.86
N ALA A 67 -7.16 9.31 1.85
CA ALA A 67 -8.55 9.78 1.81
C ALA A 67 -9.30 9.43 0.51
N ALA A 68 -8.58 9.12 -0.58
CA ALA A 68 -9.19 8.78 -1.86
C ALA A 68 -9.63 7.31 -1.93
N ASP A 69 -8.78 6.38 -1.47
CA ASP A 69 -8.95 4.96 -1.75
C ASP A 69 -9.15 4.10 -0.49
N TRP A 70 -8.97 4.68 0.71
CA TRP A 70 -8.84 3.92 1.94
C TRP A 70 -9.72 4.46 3.08
N VAL A 71 -10.14 3.53 3.95
CA VAL A 71 -10.77 3.83 5.24
C VAL A 71 -9.70 3.75 6.32
N VAL A 72 -9.71 4.62 7.32
CA VAL A 72 -8.81 4.47 8.49
C VAL A 72 -9.62 3.98 9.68
N ALA A 73 -9.27 2.79 10.17
CA ALA A 73 -9.94 2.15 11.30
C ALA A 73 -9.78 2.94 12.61
N THR A 74 -10.79 2.84 13.48
CA THR A 74 -10.83 3.47 14.81
C THR A 74 -11.39 2.56 15.90
N ASP A 75 -11.68 1.32 15.56
CA ASP A 75 -12.28 0.32 16.42
C ASP A 75 -11.26 -0.30 17.38
N LEU A 76 -11.80 -0.93 18.42
CA LEU A 76 -11.06 -1.71 19.40
C LEU A 76 -11.15 -3.18 18.98
N GLU A 77 -10.02 -3.76 18.61
CA GLU A 77 -9.93 -5.18 18.31
C GLU A 77 -9.63 -5.95 19.61
N VAL A 78 -10.61 -6.73 20.04
CA VAL A 78 -10.48 -7.57 21.22
C VAL A 78 -9.59 -8.77 20.91
N GLN A 79 -8.51 -8.92 21.67
CA GLN A 79 -7.52 -9.96 21.47
C GLN A 79 -7.80 -11.16 22.39
N GLY A 80 -7.45 -12.36 21.92
CA GLY A 80 -7.58 -13.61 22.67
C GLY A 80 -6.24 -14.33 22.88
N GLY A 81 -6.31 -15.55 23.43
CA GLY A 81 -5.16 -16.43 23.54
C GLY A 81 -4.07 -15.91 24.49
N THR A 82 -2.84 -15.81 24.01
CA THR A 82 -1.65 -15.38 24.77
C THR A 82 -1.36 -13.88 24.68
N ALA A 83 -2.18 -13.13 23.95
CA ALA A 83 -2.09 -11.67 23.92
C ALA A 83 -2.28 -11.07 25.32
N THR A 84 -1.55 -9.98 25.60
CA THR A 84 -1.58 -9.30 26.91
C THR A 84 -2.43 -8.04 26.88
N ALA A 85 -2.86 -7.57 25.71
CA ALA A 85 -3.78 -6.44 25.56
C ALA A 85 -4.56 -6.48 24.24
N ASN A 86 -5.66 -5.72 24.20
CA ASN A 86 -6.43 -5.43 23.00
C ASN A 86 -5.72 -4.39 22.12
N ILE A 87 -6.00 -4.38 20.82
CA ILE A 87 -5.45 -3.39 19.88
C ILE A 87 -6.49 -2.29 19.68
N GLN A 88 -6.10 -1.02 19.85
CA GLN A 88 -6.96 0.13 19.60
C GLN A 88 -6.51 0.86 18.33
N TYR A 89 -7.30 0.81 17.27
CA TYR A 89 -6.99 1.57 16.07
C TYR A 89 -7.25 3.07 16.29
N VAL A 90 -6.32 3.94 15.90
CA VAL A 90 -6.40 5.39 16.05
C VAL A 90 -5.91 6.09 14.78
N THR A 91 -6.69 7.04 14.29
CA THR A 91 -6.36 7.79 13.06
C THR A 91 -5.06 8.56 13.16
N ALA A 92 -4.67 9.02 14.35
CA ALA A 92 -3.42 9.72 14.59
C ALA A 92 -2.16 8.87 14.31
N ASN A 93 -2.30 7.54 14.22
CA ASN A 93 -1.22 6.63 13.87
C ASN A 93 -1.04 6.44 12.35
N VAL A 94 -1.87 7.09 11.53
CA VAL A 94 -1.77 7.15 10.08
C VAL A 94 -1.48 8.59 9.67
N TYR A 95 -0.27 8.87 9.17
CA TYR A 95 0.18 10.26 8.97
C TYR A 95 1.24 10.39 7.88
N GLN A 96 1.48 11.63 7.44
CA GLN A 96 2.59 11.95 6.56
C GLN A 96 3.92 11.74 7.30
N HIS A 97 4.81 10.92 6.76
CA HIS A 97 6.12 10.64 7.34
C HIS A 97 7.18 10.55 6.23
N ASN A 98 8.21 11.41 6.30
CA ASN A 98 9.33 11.43 5.34
C ASN A 98 8.88 11.37 3.86
N ASP A 99 7.98 12.28 3.48
CA ASP A 99 7.40 12.34 2.13
C ASP A 99 6.67 11.05 1.69
N ALA A 100 6.23 10.22 2.63
CA ALA A 100 5.50 8.97 2.38
C ALA A 100 4.42 8.74 3.46
N LEU A 101 3.76 7.57 3.44
CA LEU A 101 2.80 7.17 4.47
C LEU A 101 3.54 6.57 5.66
N GLY A 102 3.31 7.11 6.85
CA GLY A 102 3.75 6.53 8.12
C GLY A 102 2.60 5.78 8.79
N LEU A 103 2.86 4.54 9.18
CA LEU A 103 1.98 3.73 10.02
C LEU A 103 2.68 3.47 11.34
N LYS A 104 2.05 3.88 12.43
CA LYS A 104 2.64 3.82 13.76
C LYS A 104 1.94 2.82 14.66
N ALA A 105 2.73 2.09 15.43
CA ALA A 105 2.29 1.56 16.71
C ALA A 105 2.97 2.30 17.88
N SER A 106 2.14 2.76 18.81
CA SER A 106 2.58 3.30 20.11
C SER A 106 1.81 2.54 21.19
N ALA A 107 2.52 1.72 21.96
CA ALA A 107 1.91 0.66 22.78
C ALA A 107 0.97 -0.24 21.96
N TYR A 108 -0.29 -0.35 22.35
CA TYR A 108 -1.30 -1.21 21.69
C TYR A 108 -2.20 -0.45 20.70
N THR A 109 -1.78 0.73 20.24
CA THR A 109 -2.54 1.51 19.25
C THR A 109 -2.02 1.29 17.83
N SER A 110 -2.89 1.28 16.81
CA SER A 110 -2.53 0.99 15.40
C SER A 110 -3.38 1.79 14.39
N GLY A 111 -3.25 1.55 13.08
CA GLY A 111 -4.17 2.01 12.04
C GLY A 111 -4.35 0.92 10.96
N VAL A 112 -5.57 0.77 10.44
CA VAL A 112 -5.97 -0.26 9.45
C VAL A 112 -6.71 0.38 8.28
N PHE A 113 -6.68 -0.29 7.11
CA PHE A 113 -7.45 0.08 5.92
C PHE A 113 -8.33 -1.05 5.38
N GLN A 114 -9.41 -0.74 4.64
CA GLN A 114 -10.47 -1.72 4.33
C GLN A 114 -11.18 -1.52 2.96
N ARG A 115 -11.39 -2.63 2.22
CA ARG A 115 -12.24 -2.81 1.00
C ARG A 115 -12.66 -4.29 0.91
N SER A 116 -13.93 -4.66 1.09
CA SER A 116 -14.35 -6.06 1.40
C SER A 116 -14.79 -6.96 0.24
N ASP A 117 -14.55 -6.56 -1.01
CA ASP A 117 -15.11 -7.25 -2.18
C ASP A 117 -14.07 -7.93 -3.09
N ILE A 118 -12.81 -7.98 -2.67
CA ILE A 118 -11.66 -8.43 -3.47
C ILE A 118 -11.55 -9.95 -3.46
N LEU A 119 -11.48 -10.58 -4.64
CA LEU A 119 -11.27 -12.01 -4.82
C LEU A 119 -10.24 -12.26 -5.94
N TYR A 120 -9.03 -12.67 -5.53
CA TYR A 120 -7.84 -12.82 -6.38
C TYR A 120 -7.27 -11.50 -6.88
N GLY A 121 -5.95 -11.45 -7.00
CA GLY A 121 -5.24 -10.25 -7.39
C GLY A 121 -3.72 -10.36 -7.32
N SER A 122 -3.08 -9.27 -7.71
CA SER A 122 -1.66 -9.01 -7.51
C SER A 122 -1.53 -7.76 -6.66
N PHE A 123 -1.04 -7.93 -5.43
CA PHE A 123 -0.97 -6.87 -4.43
C PHE A 123 0.47 -6.61 -4.07
N ARG A 124 0.87 -5.33 -4.06
CA ARG A 124 2.25 -4.95 -3.77
C ARG A 124 2.35 -3.66 -2.99
N MET A 125 3.31 -3.60 -2.09
CA MET A 125 3.73 -2.39 -1.42
C MET A 125 5.23 -2.16 -1.60
N GLN A 126 5.65 -0.90 -1.66
CA GLN A 126 7.04 -0.53 -1.42
C GLN A 126 7.16 0.10 -0.04
N ALA A 127 7.88 -0.56 0.86
CA ALA A 127 7.87 -0.20 2.28
C ALA A 127 9.24 -0.36 2.94
N GLN A 128 9.38 0.30 4.09
CA GLN A 128 10.41 0.10 5.12
C GLN A 128 9.75 -0.46 6.37
N VAL A 129 10.29 -1.56 6.87
CA VAL A 129 9.85 -2.25 8.09
C VAL A 129 10.33 -1.47 9.33
N PRO A 130 9.52 -1.36 10.40
CA PRO A 130 9.91 -0.71 11.64
C PRO A 130 11.13 -1.38 12.30
N SER A 131 12.03 -0.59 12.88
CA SER A 131 13.21 -1.08 13.60
C SER A 131 13.04 -1.12 15.13
N VAL A 132 11.99 -0.50 15.66
CA VAL A 132 11.66 -0.57 17.08
C VAL A 132 11.00 -1.91 17.37
N SER A 133 11.64 -2.70 18.23
CA SER A 133 11.19 -4.02 18.66
C SER A 133 9.81 -3.98 19.34
N GLY A 134 9.01 -5.03 19.14
CA GLY A 134 7.74 -5.24 19.85
C GLY A 134 6.48 -5.02 19.02
N VAL A 135 6.60 -4.94 17.70
CA VAL A 135 5.48 -4.77 16.76
C VAL A 135 5.51 -5.75 15.59
N VAL A 136 4.35 -5.98 15.02
CA VAL A 136 4.13 -6.65 13.74
C VAL A 136 3.75 -5.60 12.70
N PHE A 137 4.38 -5.66 11.53
CA PHE A 137 3.93 -4.91 10.34
C PHE A 137 3.26 -5.90 9.39
N GLY A 138 1.97 -5.71 9.10
CA GLY A 138 1.15 -6.62 8.29
C GLY A 138 0.73 -6.01 6.96
N PHE A 139 0.79 -6.79 5.89
CA PHE A 139 0.26 -6.50 4.56
C PHE A 139 -0.48 -7.74 4.06
N PHE A 140 -1.80 -7.73 4.15
CA PHE A 140 -2.58 -8.97 4.10
C PHE A 140 -3.99 -8.78 3.56
N THR A 141 -4.68 -9.89 3.29
CA THR A 141 -6.14 -9.88 3.13
C THR A 141 -6.82 -10.65 4.24
N TYR A 142 -8.03 -10.24 4.66
CA TYR A 142 -8.77 -10.90 5.74
C TYR A 142 -10.29 -10.89 5.49
N ILE A 143 -10.96 -11.94 5.93
CA ILE A 143 -12.42 -11.93 6.15
C ILE A 143 -12.81 -12.85 7.31
N THR A 144 -12.05 -13.93 7.50
CA THR A 144 -12.11 -14.82 8.66
C THR A 144 -10.73 -15.42 8.90
N ASP A 145 -10.50 -16.02 10.07
CA ASP A 145 -9.25 -16.71 10.44
C ASP A 145 -8.93 -17.97 9.58
N GLN A 146 -9.77 -18.28 8.57
CA GLN A 146 -9.53 -19.34 7.58
C GLN A 146 -9.40 -18.79 6.15
N GLN A 147 -9.54 -17.48 5.97
CA GLN A 147 -9.61 -16.80 4.68
C GLN A 147 -8.73 -15.54 4.75
N GLU A 148 -7.46 -15.76 5.05
CA GLU A 148 -6.45 -14.72 5.24
C GLU A 148 -5.11 -15.14 4.63
N GLN A 149 -4.37 -14.13 4.15
CA GLN A 149 -3.07 -14.26 3.48
C GLN A 149 -2.15 -13.15 3.93
N ASP A 150 -1.01 -13.52 4.49
CA ASP A 150 -0.18 -12.61 5.27
C ASP A 150 1.19 -12.41 4.65
N ILE A 151 1.62 -11.16 4.60
CA ILE A 151 3.03 -10.78 4.69
C ILE A 151 3.21 -10.05 6.01
N GLU A 152 3.93 -10.66 6.94
CA GLU A 152 4.16 -10.11 8.27
C GLU A 152 5.64 -10.00 8.61
N PHE A 153 6.00 -8.93 9.31
CA PHE A 153 7.34 -8.67 9.81
C PHE A 153 7.31 -8.47 11.32
N LEU A 154 8.07 -9.29 12.04
CA LEU A 154 8.19 -9.20 13.49
C LEU A 154 9.46 -8.42 13.83
N SER A 155 9.31 -7.15 14.19
CA SER A 155 10.42 -6.27 14.61
C SER A 155 11.17 -6.78 15.86
N SER A 156 10.59 -7.74 16.57
CA SER A 156 11.20 -8.40 17.73
C SER A 156 12.24 -9.45 17.38
N ASP A 157 12.26 -9.94 16.15
CA ASP A 157 13.22 -10.96 15.75
C ASP A 157 14.61 -10.36 15.55
N SER A 158 15.65 -11.13 15.91
CA SER A 158 17.03 -10.66 15.78
C SER A 158 17.44 -10.36 14.33
N ASP A 159 16.75 -10.96 13.37
CA ASP A 159 16.99 -10.83 11.93
C ASP A 159 15.78 -10.20 11.18
N TYR A 160 14.94 -9.42 11.88
CA TYR A 160 13.73 -8.78 11.33
C TYR A 160 13.97 -8.00 10.01
N TYR A 161 15.18 -7.46 9.82
CA TYR A 161 15.57 -6.72 8.61
C TYR A 161 15.73 -7.61 7.37
N GLN A 162 15.65 -8.93 7.50
CA GLN A 162 15.74 -9.87 6.38
C GLN A 162 14.84 -11.10 6.55
N HIS A 163 13.96 -11.09 7.56
CA HIS A 163 13.09 -12.20 7.91
C HIS A 163 11.63 -11.77 7.78
N VAL A 164 10.86 -12.56 7.03
CA VAL A 164 9.45 -12.31 6.73
C VAL A 164 8.63 -13.58 6.91
N TYR A 165 7.42 -13.42 7.40
CA TYR A 165 6.45 -14.47 7.63
C TYR A 165 5.42 -14.41 6.51
N TYR A 166 5.30 -15.51 5.75
CA TYR A 166 4.27 -15.68 4.73
C TYR A 166 3.31 -16.78 5.16
N THR A 167 2.02 -16.44 5.28
CA THR A 167 1.02 -17.40 5.76
C THR A 167 -0.24 -17.35 4.92
N ASN A 168 -0.77 -18.52 4.58
CA ASN A 168 -2.18 -18.66 4.27
C ASN A 168 -2.86 -19.22 5.52
N GLN A 169 -3.72 -18.43 6.16
CA GLN A 169 -4.31 -18.80 7.45
C GLN A 169 -5.29 -19.97 7.33
N PRO A 170 -5.43 -20.82 8.36
CA PRO A 170 -4.95 -20.63 9.74
C PRO A 170 -3.46 -20.94 10.00
N GLY A 171 -2.66 -21.33 8.98
CA GLY A 171 -1.22 -21.57 9.14
C GLY A 171 -0.86 -22.71 10.11
N GLN A 172 -1.85 -23.41 10.66
CA GLN A 172 -1.73 -24.40 11.72
C GLN A 172 -2.42 -25.71 11.35
N LEU A 173 -1.93 -26.80 11.93
CA LEU A 173 -2.53 -28.12 11.91
C LEU A 173 -3.59 -28.23 13.02
N PRO A 174 -4.53 -29.20 12.95
CA PRO A 174 -5.56 -29.38 13.98
C PRO A 174 -5.04 -29.63 15.40
N ASN A 175 -3.77 -30.02 15.55
CA ASN A 175 -3.12 -30.21 16.84
C ASN A 175 -2.43 -28.94 17.37
N GLY A 176 -2.61 -27.79 16.71
CA GLY A 176 -2.03 -26.50 17.09
C GLY A 176 -0.59 -26.27 16.63
N ASN A 177 0.06 -27.26 16.00
CA ASN A 177 1.40 -27.07 15.46
C ASN A 177 1.36 -26.26 14.16
N VAL A 178 2.45 -25.56 13.84
CA VAL A 178 2.61 -24.86 12.56
C VAL A 178 2.46 -25.83 11.39
N ASN A 179 1.58 -25.51 10.45
CA ASN A 179 1.49 -26.17 9.16
C ASN A 179 2.51 -25.55 8.21
N THR A 180 3.71 -26.14 8.14
CA THR A 180 4.81 -25.63 7.29
C THR A 180 4.50 -25.65 5.80
N ALA A 181 3.39 -26.24 5.35
CA ALA A 181 2.92 -26.14 3.98
C ALA A 181 2.11 -24.85 3.71
N ALA A 182 1.52 -24.25 4.76
CA ALA A 182 0.70 -23.04 4.70
C ALA A 182 1.36 -21.81 5.34
N ALA A 183 2.32 -22.01 6.24
CA ALA A 183 3.11 -20.95 6.88
C ALA A 183 4.60 -21.13 6.58
N LYS A 184 5.26 -20.06 6.13
CA LYS A 184 6.66 -20.03 5.71
C LYS A 184 7.38 -18.87 6.38
N ASN A 185 8.37 -19.20 7.19
CA ASN A 185 9.27 -18.23 7.81
C ASN A 185 10.51 -18.13 6.92
N VAL A 186 10.69 -17.01 6.23
CA VAL A 186 11.67 -16.87 5.15
C VAL A 186 12.70 -15.82 5.52
N VAL A 187 13.95 -16.26 5.67
CA VAL A 187 15.11 -15.38 5.71
C VAL A 187 15.59 -15.17 4.28
N ILE A 188 15.64 -13.93 3.82
CA ILE A 188 16.09 -13.55 2.47
C ILE A 188 17.54 -13.03 2.56
N PRO A 189 18.55 -13.84 2.19
CA PRO A 189 19.94 -13.46 2.41
C PRO A 189 20.28 -12.16 1.68
N ASN A 190 20.98 -11.27 2.39
CA ASN A 190 21.40 -9.95 1.92
C ASN A 190 20.26 -8.95 1.69
N ALA A 191 19.01 -9.27 2.01
CA ALA A 191 17.96 -8.27 2.03
C ALA A 191 18.18 -7.26 3.18
N ASP A 192 17.58 -6.10 3.04
CA ASP A 192 17.43 -5.12 4.12
C ASP A 192 16.06 -4.47 4.00
N PHE A 193 15.10 -4.97 4.78
CA PHE A 193 13.73 -4.48 4.85
C PHE A 193 13.62 -3.13 5.58
N THR A 194 14.70 -2.65 6.23
CA THR A 194 14.74 -1.27 6.75
C THR A 194 14.97 -0.24 5.64
N ARG A 195 15.28 -0.70 4.43
CA ARG A 195 15.31 0.08 3.19
C ARG A 195 14.11 -0.27 2.33
N PHE A 196 13.72 0.67 1.45
CA PHE A 196 12.58 0.46 0.57
C PHE A 196 12.79 -0.76 -0.34
N GLY A 197 11.97 -1.77 -0.11
CA GLY A 197 11.83 -2.94 -0.97
C GLY A 197 10.37 -3.17 -1.32
N ILE A 198 10.15 -3.92 -2.40
CA ILE A 198 8.81 -4.27 -2.89
C ILE A 198 8.46 -5.63 -2.32
N HIS A 199 7.40 -5.67 -1.52
CA HIS A 199 6.76 -6.90 -1.08
C HIS A 199 5.48 -7.10 -1.89
N ARG A 200 5.27 -8.31 -2.39
CA ARG A 200 4.15 -8.63 -3.26
C ARG A 200 3.60 -10.01 -2.95
N PHE A 201 2.28 -10.17 -3.00
CA PHE A 201 1.68 -11.48 -3.17
C PHE A 201 0.71 -11.50 -4.34
N ASP A 202 0.79 -12.58 -5.13
CA ASP A 202 -0.17 -12.90 -6.18
C ASP A 202 -1.11 -13.99 -5.68
N TRP A 203 -2.37 -13.63 -5.50
CA TRP A 203 -3.44 -14.52 -5.06
C TRP A 203 -4.19 -15.04 -6.28
N LEU A 204 -4.03 -16.34 -6.55
CA LEU A 204 -4.72 -17.08 -7.59
C LEU A 204 -5.61 -18.16 -6.95
N PRO A 205 -6.55 -18.77 -7.71
CA PRO A 205 -7.49 -19.75 -7.16
C PRO A 205 -6.88 -20.96 -6.46
N THR A 206 -5.63 -21.32 -6.80
CA THR A 206 -4.98 -22.53 -6.28
C THR A 206 -3.64 -22.27 -5.62
N THR A 207 -3.12 -21.04 -5.70
CA THR A 207 -1.80 -20.68 -5.17
C THR A 207 -1.78 -19.23 -4.69
N THR A 208 -0.91 -18.97 -3.72
CA THR A 208 -0.46 -17.63 -3.36
C THR A 208 1.05 -17.58 -3.55
N THR A 209 1.52 -16.67 -4.40
CA THR A 209 2.96 -16.48 -4.63
C THR A 209 3.42 -15.22 -3.94
N TYR A 210 4.21 -15.38 -2.89
CA TYR A 210 4.83 -14.30 -2.14
C TYR A 210 6.19 -13.97 -2.75
N SER A 211 6.52 -12.69 -2.87
CA SER A 211 7.78 -12.26 -3.47
C SER A 211 8.30 -10.98 -2.86
N TYR A 212 9.62 -10.85 -2.91
CA TYR A 212 10.36 -9.66 -2.53
C TYR A 212 11.29 -9.24 -3.67
N ALA A 213 11.41 -7.92 -3.88
CA ALA A 213 12.43 -7.32 -4.72
C ALA A 213 12.97 -6.05 -4.06
N GLY A 214 14.28 -5.99 -3.84
CA GLY A 214 14.93 -4.86 -3.18
C GLY A 214 16.41 -4.80 -3.46
N THR A 215 17.16 -4.14 -2.56
CA THR A 215 18.61 -4.01 -2.69
C THR A 215 19.31 -4.37 -1.38
N SER A 216 20.47 -4.99 -1.49
CA SER A 216 21.34 -5.25 -0.34
C SER A 216 22.03 -3.98 0.14
N ASN A 217 22.71 -4.07 1.29
CA ASN A 217 23.60 -3.02 1.80
C ASN A 217 24.72 -2.62 0.84
N SER A 218 25.15 -3.54 -0.04
CA SER A 218 26.14 -3.25 -1.09
C SER A 218 25.53 -2.68 -2.38
N GLY A 219 24.21 -2.50 -2.43
CA GLY A 219 23.47 -2.00 -3.59
C GLY A 219 23.15 -3.07 -4.64
N ALA A 220 23.42 -4.35 -4.37
CA ALA A 220 23.09 -5.43 -5.29
C ALA A 220 21.58 -5.72 -5.27
N THR A 221 20.99 -6.06 -6.42
CA THR A 221 19.60 -6.50 -6.50
C THR A 221 19.39 -7.79 -5.70
N VAL A 222 18.34 -7.83 -4.89
CA VAL A 222 17.91 -9.00 -4.12
C VAL A 222 16.47 -9.33 -4.49
N THR A 223 16.21 -10.59 -4.81
CA THR A 223 14.86 -11.08 -5.11
C THR A 223 14.61 -12.40 -4.41
N SER A 224 13.37 -12.63 -3.97
CA SER A 224 12.92 -13.91 -3.42
C SER A 224 11.50 -14.21 -3.88
N SER A 225 11.16 -15.49 -3.98
CA SER A 225 9.81 -15.96 -4.30
C SER A 225 9.49 -17.24 -3.54
N THR A 226 8.29 -17.33 -2.98
CA THR A 226 7.78 -18.47 -2.21
C THR A 226 6.33 -18.73 -2.61
N VAL A 227 6.02 -19.96 -3.00
CA VAL A 227 4.67 -20.36 -3.41
C VAL A 227 4.03 -21.20 -2.30
N ILE A 228 2.79 -20.88 -1.95
CA ILE A 228 1.95 -21.61 -1.02
C ILE A 228 0.69 -22.08 -1.76
N SER A 229 0.43 -23.39 -1.77
CA SER A 229 -0.74 -24.00 -2.40
C SER A 229 -1.69 -24.67 -1.40
N THR A 230 -1.40 -24.54 -0.11
CA THR A 230 -2.21 -25.07 0.99
C THR A 230 -2.97 -23.92 1.63
N GLN A 231 -4.23 -24.15 2.03
CA GLN A 231 -5.08 -23.16 2.70
C GLN A 231 -5.25 -21.84 1.91
N VAL A 232 -5.11 -21.86 0.58
CA VAL A 232 -5.32 -20.68 -0.27
C VAL A 232 -6.76 -20.17 -0.09
N PRO A 233 -6.96 -18.91 0.35
CA PRO A 233 -8.28 -18.32 0.45
C PRO A 233 -9.03 -18.35 -0.89
N ASN A 234 -10.35 -18.50 -0.80
CA ASN A 234 -11.27 -18.58 -1.94
C ASN A 234 -12.54 -17.75 -1.73
N THR A 235 -12.62 -17.05 -0.59
CA THR A 235 -13.71 -16.14 -0.24
C THR A 235 -13.23 -14.71 -0.49
N PRO A 236 -14.10 -13.82 -1.02
CA PRO A 236 -13.76 -12.41 -1.15
C PRO A 236 -13.38 -11.82 0.21
N SER A 237 -12.29 -11.05 0.24
CA SER A 237 -11.68 -10.56 1.46
C SER A 237 -11.41 -9.07 1.39
N GLU A 238 -11.14 -8.51 2.57
CA GLU A 238 -10.64 -7.17 2.75
C GLU A 238 -9.15 -7.10 2.50
N PHE A 239 -8.65 -5.99 1.97
CA PHE A 239 -7.21 -5.71 1.98
C PHE A 239 -6.86 -4.85 3.19
N ILE A 240 -5.87 -5.28 3.97
CA ILE A 240 -5.44 -4.64 5.22
C ILE A 240 -3.93 -4.37 5.21
N LEU A 241 -3.56 -3.21 5.75
CA LEU A 241 -2.19 -2.79 5.99
C LEU A 241 -2.11 -2.08 7.35
N ASN A 242 -1.28 -2.57 8.28
CA ASN A 242 -1.21 -2.05 9.64
C ASN A 242 0.14 -2.29 10.31
N VAL A 243 0.42 -1.53 11.38
CA VAL A 243 1.52 -1.81 12.33
C VAL A 243 0.90 -1.97 13.71
N TRP A 244 1.03 -3.13 14.35
CA TRP A 244 0.29 -3.43 15.57
C TRP A 244 1.15 -4.15 16.60
N SER A 245 0.65 -4.16 17.83
CA SER A 245 1.19 -4.97 18.92
C SER A 245 0.06 -5.33 19.85
N ASN A 246 0.05 -6.57 20.32
CA ASN A 246 -0.86 -7.07 21.36
C ASN A 246 -0.10 -7.66 22.56
N GLY A 247 1.23 -7.56 22.54
CA GLY A 247 2.12 -8.09 23.58
C GLY A 247 2.09 -9.61 23.73
N ASP A 248 1.68 -10.36 22.69
CA ASP A 248 1.81 -11.80 22.65
C ASP A 248 3.29 -12.21 22.78
N PRO A 249 3.66 -13.09 23.73
CA PRO A 249 5.06 -13.45 24.00
C PRO A 249 5.73 -14.27 22.89
N ASN A 250 4.96 -14.84 21.97
CA ASN A 250 5.46 -15.68 20.88
C ASN A 250 5.44 -14.97 19.53
N PHE A 251 4.63 -13.92 19.37
CA PHE A 251 4.45 -13.23 18.10
C PHE A 251 4.89 -11.76 18.16
N SER A 252 4.01 -10.83 18.57
CA SER A 252 4.35 -9.39 18.57
C SER A 252 5.45 -9.02 19.57
N LYS A 253 5.58 -9.77 20.68
CA LYS A 253 6.59 -9.59 21.75
C LYS A 253 6.72 -8.14 22.24
N GLY A 254 5.62 -7.41 22.17
CA GLY A 254 5.55 -6.01 22.58
C GLY A 254 5.05 -5.82 24.02
N PRO A 255 4.60 -4.60 24.36
CA PRO A 255 4.51 -3.43 23.48
C PRO A 255 5.89 -2.86 23.12
N PRO A 256 6.00 -2.06 22.04
CA PRO A 256 7.23 -1.35 21.75
C PRO A 256 7.53 -0.30 22.82
N THR A 257 8.81 -0.05 23.08
CA THR A 257 9.28 0.93 24.09
C THR A 257 9.40 2.36 23.55
N ALA A 258 9.21 2.54 22.25
CA ALA A 258 9.16 3.80 21.54
C ALA A 258 8.18 3.69 20.36
N ASP A 259 7.89 4.81 19.69
CA ASP A 259 7.06 4.80 18.49
C ASP A 259 7.73 3.95 17.38
N ALA A 260 7.06 2.86 16.98
CA ALA A 260 7.51 1.99 15.90
C ALA A 260 6.76 2.37 14.61
N ILE A 261 7.50 2.73 13.57
CA ILE A 261 6.93 3.32 12.35
C ILE A 261 7.33 2.49 11.13
N ALA A 262 6.34 2.00 10.38
CA ALA A 262 6.55 1.51 9.02
C ALA A 262 6.35 2.68 8.05
N THR A 263 7.19 2.77 7.03
CA THR A 263 7.08 3.82 6.01
C THR A 263 6.73 3.18 4.67
N VAL A 264 5.68 3.66 4.00
CA VAL A 264 5.15 3.06 2.77
C VAL A 264 5.08 4.12 1.67
N GLN A 265 5.79 3.89 0.56
CA GLN A 265 5.83 4.82 -0.56
C GLN A 265 4.65 4.64 -1.52
N TYR A 266 4.24 3.40 -1.74
CA TYR A 266 3.03 3.09 -2.49
C TYR A 266 2.42 1.77 -2.07
N VAL A 267 1.13 1.63 -2.35
CA VAL A 267 0.41 0.35 -2.39
C VAL A 267 -0.35 0.29 -3.71
N HIS A 268 -0.11 -0.76 -4.48
CA HIS A 268 -0.85 -1.03 -5.71
C HIS A 268 -1.57 -2.37 -5.58
N LEU A 269 -2.89 -2.32 -5.70
CA LEU A 269 -3.76 -3.49 -5.72
C LEU A 269 -4.30 -3.63 -7.14
N TYR A 270 -4.05 -4.75 -7.80
CA TYR A 270 -4.66 -5.10 -9.09
C TYR A 270 -5.48 -6.35 -8.89
N PHE A 271 -6.79 -6.29 -9.07
CA PHE A 271 -7.64 -7.35 -8.56
C PHE A 271 -8.90 -7.57 -9.38
N ASN A 272 -9.58 -8.63 -8.98
CA ASN A 272 -10.91 -8.98 -9.40
C ASN A 272 -11.84 -8.81 -8.19
N SER A 273 -12.95 -8.08 -8.34
CA SER A 273 -13.98 -8.05 -7.29
C SER A 273 -15.20 -8.90 -7.62
N THR A 274 -16.07 -9.07 -6.63
CA THR A 274 -17.42 -9.60 -6.83
C THR A 274 -18.38 -8.59 -7.46
N THR A 275 -18.06 -7.29 -7.43
CA THR A 275 -18.95 -6.22 -7.89
C THR A 275 -18.77 -5.89 -9.38
N PHE A 276 -17.59 -6.14 -9.94
CA PHE A 276 -17.35 -6.01 -11.38
C PHE A 276 -17.19 -7.38 -12.04
N SER A 277 -18.19 -7.83 -12.78
CA SER A 277 -18.20 -9.17 -13.40
C SER A 277 -17.31 -9.28 -14.65
N ALA A 278 -16.87 -10.49 -14.99
CA ALA A 278 -16.06 -10.73 -16.20
C ALA A 278 -16.81 -10.30 -17.47
N THR A 279 -18.13 -10.54 -17.53
CA THR A 279 -18.98 -10.07 -18.63
C THR A 279 -18.98 -8.55 -18.74
N SER A 280 -19.11 -7.84 -17.61
CA SER A 280 -19.10 -6.37 -17.61
C SER A 280 -17.76 -5.82 -18.09
N PHE A 281 -16.66 -6.44 -17.65
CA PHE A 281 -15.31 -6.13 -18.10
C PHE A 281 -15.12 -6.35 -19.60
N ILE A 282 -15.55 -7.51 -20.14
CA ILE A 282 -15.47 -7.80 -21.57
C ILE A 282 -16.27 -6.78 -22.38
N ASN A 283 -17.48 -6.42 -21.93
CA ASN A 283 -18.31 -5.41 -22.59
C ASN A 283 -17.65 -4.02 -22.57
N GLN A 284 -17.02 -3.64 -21.46
CA GLN A 284 -16.24 -2.40 -21.35
C GLN A 284 -15.06 -2.43 -22.33
N CYS A 285 -14.22 -3.46 -22.29
CA CYS A 285 -13.07 -3.57 -23.19
C CYS A 285 -13.48 -3.54 -24.67
N ASN A 286 -14.58 -4.23 -25.04
CA ASN A 286 -15.16 -4.18 -26.39
C ASN A 286 -15.61 -2.77 -26.78
N ALA A 287 -16.31 -2.06 -25.88
CA ALA A 287 -16.74 -0.68 -26.13
C ALA A 287 -15.57 0.29 -26.33
N HIS A 288 -14.40 -0.06 -25.78
CA HIS A 288 -13.14 0.67 -25.96
C HIS A 288 -12.26 0.11 -27.08
N GLY A 289 -12.79 -0.74 -27.96
CA GLY A 289 -12.10 -1.21 -29.16
C GLY A 289 -11.05 -2.30 -28.90
N ASN A 290 -11.15 -3.02 -27.78
CA ASN A 290 -10.24 -4.11 -27.44
C ASN A 290 -8.76 -3.69 -27.44
N VAL A 291 -8.47 -2.52 -26.88
CA VAL A 291 -7.10 -2.04 -26.69
C VAL A 291 -6.31 -2.99 -25.79
N ALA A 292 -4.98 -2.94 -25.91
CA ALA A 292 -4.11 -3.74 -25.05
C ALA A 292 -4.30 -3.37 -23.57
N PRO A 293 -4.25 -4.35 -22.63
CA PRO A 293 -4.22 -4.06 -21.21
C PRO A 293 -2.96 -3.24 -20.86
N CYS A 294 -3.06 -2.42 -19.81
CA CYS A 294 -1.92 -1.71 -19.26
C CYS A 294 -0.96 -2.70 -18.60
N ASN A 295 0.34 -2.65 -18.90
CA ASN A 295 1.31 -3.50 -18.19
C ASN A 295 1.61 -2.90 -16.82
N VAL A 296 1.59 -3.73 -15.77
CA VAL A 296 1.77 -3.33 -14.37
C VAL A 296 2.74 -4.21 -13.62
#